data_AF-A0A127M2Y6-F1
#
_entry.id   AF-A0A127M2Y6-F1
#
_cell.length_a   1.000
_cell.length_b   1.000
_cell.length_c   1.000
_cell.angle_alpha   90.00
_cell.angle_beta   90.00
_cell.angle_gamma   90.00
#
_symmetry.space_group_name_H-M   'P 1'
#
loop_
_entity.id
_entity.type
_entity.pdbx_description
1 polymer ?
#
loop_
_entity_poly.entity_id
_entity_poly.type
_entity_poly.pdbx_seq_one_letter_code
_entity_poly.pdbx_strand_id
1 'polypeptide(L)'
;MKGKILDFKADTGAGVISAEDGQRYSFTAAQWQADTDIRAGVAVDFVAAGAQAEAIYVDTALVSGSSKKVAAALFAFFFGVFGVHKFYLGYTKQGVIMVLAFVFGFILLGLPSLVVAIIAFIEFIIYITKSDAEFEQSYVLNQRPWF
;
A
#
# COMPACT_ATOMS: atom_id res chain seq x y z
N MET A 1 12.50 -7.26 -13.70
CA MET A 1 13.33 -7.06 -12.49
C MET A 1 12.76 -5.88 -11.76
N LYS A 2 12.62 -5.94 -10.44
CA LYS A 2 12.02 -4.84 -9.68
C LYS A 2 13.05 -4.00 -8.97
N GLY A 3 12.74 -2.72 -8.80
CA GLY A 3 13.61 -1.78 -8.11
C GLY A 3 12.94 -0.44 -7.85
N LYS A 4 13.75 0.52 -7.42
CA LYS A 4 13.35 1.88 -7.13
C LYS A 4 14.32 2.84 -7.80
N ILE A 5 13.80 3.90 -8.41
CA ILE A 5 14.63 4.98 -8.97
C ILE A 5 15.40 5.61 -7.81
N LEU A 6 16.72 5.53 -7.84
CA LEU A 6 17.60 6.08 -6.82
C LEU A 6 17.88 7.56 -7.08
N ASP A 7 18.19 7.89 -8.34
CA ASP A 7 18.47 9.26 -8.78
C ASP A 7 18.16 9.40 -10.28
N PHE A 8 17.83 10.61 -10.72
CA PHE A 8 17.67 10.98 -12.12
C PHE A 8 18.06 12.44 -12.33
N LYS A 9 18.94 12.66 -13.31
CA LYS A 9 19.48 13.97 -13.66
C LYS A 9 18.90 14.43 -15.00
N ALA A 10 17.99 15.40 -14.94
CA ALA A 10 17.25 15.86 -16.12
C ALA A 10 18.11 16.56 -17.18
N ASP A 11 19.27 17.11 -16.79
CA ASP A 11 20.24 17.76 -17.68
C ASP A 11 20.95 16.77 -18.61
N THR A 12 21.27 15.58 -18.10
CA THR A 12 21.97 14.51 -18.81
C THR A 12 21.03 13.41 -19.29
N GLY A 13 19.79 13.40 -18.80
CA GLY A 13 18.82 12.33 -19.02
C GLY A 13 19.24 10.99 -18.43
N ALA A 14 20.22 10.96 -17.52
CA ALA A 14 20.78 9.76 -16.93
C ALA A 14 20.19 9.50 -15.54
N GLY A 15 19.94 8.24 -15.21
CA GLY A 15 19.44 7.84 -13.90
C GLY A 15 20.00 6.49 -13.45
N VAL A 16 19.70 6.16 -12.19
CA VAL A 16 20.12 4.90 -11.55
C VAL A 16 18.92 4.28 -10.86
N ILE A 17 18.73 2.97 -11.04
CA ILE A 17 17.77 2.14 -10.30
C ILE A 17 18.54 1.32 -9.26
N SER A 18 18.04 1.34 -8.02
CA SER A 18 18.41 0.37 -6.98
C SER A 18 17.46 -0.82 -7.09
N ALA A 19 17.96 -1.99 -7.48
CA ALA A 19 17.15 -3.18 -7.67
C ALA A 19 17.04 -4.02 -6.40
N GLU A 20 16.05 -4.91 -6.36
CA GLU A 20 15.82 -5.81 -5.21
C GLU A 20 16.91 -6.87 -5.03
N ASP A 21 17.71 -7.15 -6.07
CA ASP A 21 18.90 -8.00 -6.02
C ASP A 21 20.10 -7.33 -5.31
N GLY A 22 19.95 -6.07 -4.89
CA GLY A 22 20.98 -5.27 -4.25
C GLY A 22 21.96 -4.59 -5.21
N GLN A 23 21.83 -4.81 -6.52
CA GLN A 23 22.66 -4.17 -7.54
C GLN A 23 22.04 -2.86 -8.04
N ARG A 24 22.88 -2.06 -8.71
CA ARG A 24 22.48 -0.80 -9.32
C ARG A 24 22.54 -0.91 -10.83
N TYR A 25 21.49 -0.45 -11.48
CA TYR A 25 21.36 -0.45 -12.93
C TYR A 25 21.25 0.98 -13.42
N SER A 26 22.11 1.36 -14.35
CA SER A 26 22.05 2.67 -15.00
C SER A 26 20.93 2.68 -16.05
N PHE A 27 20.35 3.84 -16.30
CA PHE A 27 19.41 4.02 -17.39
C PHE A 27 19.44 5.44 -17.94
N THR A 28 18.78 5.63 -19.08
CA THR A 28 18.52 6.94 -19.69
C THR A 28 17.03 7.16 -19.86
N ALA A 29 16.61 8.42 -19.99
CA ALA A 29 15.21 8.79 -20.21
C ALA A 29 14.57 8.06 -21.42
N ALA A 30 15.35 7.64 -22.41
CA ALA A 30 14.87 6.90 -23.58
C ALA A 30 14.34 5.49 -23.25
N GLN A 31 14.76 4.89 -22.12
CA GLN A 31 14.31 3.56 -21.69
C GLN A 31 13.01 3.62 -20.87
N TRP A 32 12.55 4.82 -20.52
CA TRP A 32 11.32 5.05 -19.76
C TRP A 32 10.08 4.87 -20.63
N GLN A 33 9.16 4.00 -20.21
CA GLN A 33 7.98 3.63 -20.99
C GLN A 33 6.67 4.19 -20.42
N ALA A 34 6.70 4.85 -19.25
CA ALA A 34 5.52 5.40 -18.61
C ALA A 34 5.29 6.88 -18.99
N ASP A 35 4.03 7.30 -19.04
CA ASP A 35 3.63 8.71 -19.31
C ASP A 35 3.71 9.60 -18.05
N THR A 36 4.66 9.29 -17.17
CA THR A 36 4.84 9.98 -15.88
C THR A 36 6.25 10.50 -15.77
N ASP A 37 6.45 11.59 -15.03
CA ASP A 37 7.78 12.11 -14.75
C ASP A 37 8.67 11.07 -14.03
N ILE A 38 9.95 11.02 -14.43
CA ILE A 38 10.97 10.23 -13.74
C ILE A 38 11.35 10.94 -12.44
N ARG A 39 11.08 10.31 -11.29
CA ARG A 39 11.38 10.86 -9.97
C ARG A 39 12.09 9.85 -9.09
N ALA A 40 13.02 10.34 -8.28
CA ALA A 40 13.64 9.53 -7.25
C ALA A 40 12.55 8.96 -6.32
N GLY A 41 12.67 7.68 -6.05
CA GLY A 41 11.79 6.93 -5.19
C GLY A 41 10.61 6.22 -5.87
N VAL A 42 10.43 6.38 -7.18
CA VAL A 42 9.42 5.64 -7.93
C VAL A 42 9.81 4.16 -8.02
N ALA A 43 8.88 3.28 -7.68
CA ALA A 43 9.06 1.84 -7.87
C ALA A 43 8.86 1.49 -9.35
N VAL A 44 9.70 0.59 -9.86
CA VAL A 44 9.76 0.25 -11.29
C VAL A 44 9.95 -1.24 -11.50
N ASP A 45 9.41 -1.73 -12.61
CA ASP A 45 9.79 -3.00 -13.22
C ASP A 45 10.56 -2.70 -14.51
N PHE A 46 11.65 -3.42 -14.74
CA PHE A 46 12.56 -3.20 -15.86
C PHE A 46 13.21 -4.50 -16.32
N VAL A 47 13.73 -4.51 -17.54
CA VAL A 47 14.53 -5.60 -18.08
C VAL A 47 16.01 -5.28 -17.87
N ALA A 48 16.76 -6.19 -17.24
CA ALA A 48 18.19 -6.00 -17.03
C ALA A 48 18.99 -6.42 -18.28
N ALA A 49 19.86 -5.54 -18.77
CA ALA A 49 20.81 -5.78 -19.85
C ALA A 49 22.23 -5.48 -19.35
N GLY A 50 22.86 -6.45 -18.71
CA GLY A 50 24.14 -6.24 -18.02
C GLY A 50 23.97 -5.27 -16.84
N ALA A 51 24.68 -4.14 -16.84
CA ALA A 51 24.57 -3.10 -15.81
C ALA A 51 23.56 -1.98 -16.18
N GLN A 52 22.77 -2.18 -17.23
CA GLN A 52 21.76 -1.22 -17.70
C GLN A 52 20.36 -1.76 -17.46
N ALA A 53 19.41 -0.85 -17.24
CA ALA A 53 17.99 -1.14 -17.19
C ALA A 53 17.30 -0.67 -18.47
N GLU A 54 16.54 -1.55 -19.10
CA GLU A 54 15.76 -1.31 -20.31
C GLU A 54 14.27 -1.53 -20.07
N ALA A 55 13.42 -0.98 -20.94
CA ALA A 55 11.96 -1.13 -20.87
C ALA A 55 11.41 -0.88 -19.45
N ILE A 56 11.62 0.32 -18.94
CA ILE A 56 11.31 0.69 -17.55
C ILE A 56 9.86 1.12 -17.46
N TYR A 57 9.07 0.37 -16.70
CA TYR A 57 7.67 0.65 -16.40
C TYR A 57 7.52 1.06 -14.93
N VAL A 58 6.56 1.93 -14.64
CA VAL A 58 6.19 2.24 -13.26
C VAL A 58 5.49 1.04 -12.65
N ASP A 59 6.05 0.52 -11.55
CA ASP A 59 5.37 -0.49 -10.74
C ASP A 59 4.29 0.22 -9.90
N THR A 60 3.11 0.34 -10.50
CA THR A 60 1.98 1.08 -9.93
C THR A 60 1.39 0.36 -8.71
N ALA A 61 1.69 -0.93 -8.52
CA ALA A 61 1.24 -1.69 -7.36
C ALA A 61 1.87 -1.17 -6.05
N LEU A 62 3.12 -0.69 -6.11
CA LEU A 62 3.82 -0.18 -4.92
C LEU A 62 3.47 1.29 -4.60
N VAL A 63 3.10 2.09 -5.60
CA VAL A 63 2.80 3.52 -5.42
C VAL A 63 1.43 3.75 -4.79
N SER A 64 0.43 2.93 -5.13
CA SER A 64 -0.94 3.08 -4.57
C SER A 64 -1.10 2.52 -3.16
N GLY A 65 -0.39 1.42 -2.84
CA GLY A 65 -0.53 0.74 -1.55
C GLY A 65 -0.07 1.55 -0.34
N SER A 66 0.97 2.38 -0.50
CA SER A 66 1.45 3.26 0.57
C SER A 66 0.37 4.24 1.06
N SER A 67 -0.33 4.90 0.11
CA SER A 67 -1.36 5.89 0.44
C SER A 67 -2.59 5.27 1.13
N LYS A 68 -3.07 4.13 0.60
CA LYS A 68 -4.23 3.42 1.14
C LYS A 68 -3.94 2.85 2.53
N LYS A 69 -2.73 2.33 2.76
CA LYS A 69 -2.33 1.78 4.06
C LYS A 69 -2.39 2.83 5.16
N VAL A 70 -1.79 4.00 4.93
CA VAL A 70 -1.75 5.07 5.94
C VAL A 70 -3.16 5.57 6.26
N ALA A 71 -3.98 5.83 5.24
CA ALA A 71 -5.37 6.24 5.45
C ALA A 71 -6.19 5.16 6.18
N ALA A 72 -6.05 3.89 5.78
CA ALA A 72 -6.73 2.77 6.45
C ALA A 72 -6.32 2.64 7.92
N ALA A 73 -5.03 2.81 8.25
CA ALA A 73 -4.53 2.79 9.61
C ALA A 73 -5.11 3.94 10.45
N LEU A 74 -5.11 5.17 9.92
CA LEU A 74 -5.70 6.32 10.61
C LEU A 74 -7.19 6.14 10.84
N PHE A 75 -7.92 5.63 9.84
CA PHE A 75 -9.34 5.32 10.00
C PHE A 75 -9.59 4.20 11.01
N ALA A 76 -8.73 3.18 11.08
CA ALA A 76 -8.83 2.12 12.08
C ALA A 76 -8.60 2.66 13.50
N PHE A 77 -7.68 3.61 13.68
CA PHE A 77 -7.41 4.21 14.99
C PHE A 77 -8.52 5.15 15.47
N PHE A 78 -8.93 6.12 14.65
CA PHE A 78 -9.90 7.15 15.06
C PHE A 78 -11.36 6.72 14.92
N PHE A 79 -11.68 5.92 13.89
CA PHE A 79 -13.05 5.58 13.51
C PHE A 79 -13.27 4.07 13.37
N GLY A 80 -12.34 3.28 13.92
CA GLY A 80 -12.34 1.83 13.75
C GLY A 80 -13.53 1.14 14.37
N VAL A 81 -14.07 1.66 15.48
CA VAL A 81 -15.28 1.11 16.11
C VAL A 81 -16.51 1.17 15.18
N PHE A 82 -16.52 2.11 14.22
CA PHE A 82 -17.56 2.23 13.20
C PHE A 82 -17.22 1.46 11.91
N GLY A 83 -16.04 0.80 11.84
CA GLY A 83 -15.59 0.06 10.67
C GLY A 83 -15.23 0.93 9.46
N VAL A 84 -14.90 2.22 9.63
CA VAL A 84 -14.60 3.14 8.51
C VAL A 84 -13.44 2.63 7.65
N HIS A 85 -12.40 2.07 8.26
CA HIS A 85 -11.27 1.48 7.54
C HIS A 85 -11.69 0.31 6.64
N LYS A 86 -12.75 -0.44 6.99
CA LYS A 86 -13.31 -1.50 6.14
C LYS A 86 -13.99 -0.92 4.91
N PHE A 87 -14.82 0.10 5.08
CA PHE A 87 -15.46 0.78 3.95
C PHE A 87 -14.42 1.39 3.00
N TYR A 88 -13.37 1.99 3.56
CA TYR A 88 -12.28 2.58 2.77
C TYR A 88 -11.55 1.54 1.90
N LEU A 89 -11.38 0.32 2.41
CA LEU A 89 -10.76 -0.80 1.66
C LEU A 89 -11.76 -1.54 0.73
N GLY A 90 -13.02 -1.10 0.65
CA GLY A 90 -14.05 -1.75 -0.18
C GLY A 90 -14.76 -2.94 0.50
N TYR A 91 -14.49 -3.18 1.79
CA TYR A 91 -15.10 -4.25 2.58
C TYR A 91 -16.46 -3.82 3.17
N THR A 92 -17.40 -3.50 2.30
CA THR A 92 -18.72 -2.95 2.69
C THR A 92 -19.46 -3.87 3.65
N LYS A 93 -19.45 -5.20 3.43
CA LYS A 93 -20.15 -6.16 4.30
C LYS A 93 -19.60 -6.12 5.73
N GLN A 94 -18.28 -6.08 5.86
CA GLN A 94 -17.57 -6.06 7.14
C GLN A 94 -17.77 -4.74 7.88
N GLY A 95 -17.71 -3.62 7.15
CA GLY A 95 -18.03 -2.31 7.71
C GLY A 95 -19.46 -2.28 8.28
N VAL A 96 -20.44 -2.79 7.54
CA VAL A 96 -21.84 -2.88 8.01
C VAL A 96 -21.94 -3.77 9.26
N ILE A 97 -21.26 -4.91 9.31
CA ILE A 97 -21.22 -5.78 10.50
C ILE A 97 -20.68 -5.01 11.71
N MET A 98 -19.59 -4.25 11.57
CA MET A 98 -19.01 -3.47 12.67
C MET A 98 -19.98 -2.39 13.16
N VAL A 99 -20.65 -1.67 12.26
CA VAL A 99 -21.66 -0.66 12.62
C VAL A 99 -22.83 -1.29 13.36
N LEU A 100 -23.39 -2.40 12.86
CA LEU A 100 -24.52 -3.07 13.52
C LEU A 100 -24.13 -3.60 14.89
N ALA A 101 -22.96 -4.23 15.01
CA ALA A 101 -22.44 -4.70 16.29
C ALA A 101 -22.21 -3.54 17.28
N PHE A 102 -21.72 -2.40 16.81
CA PHE A 102 -21.58 -1.20 17.63
C PHE A 102 -22.94 -0.65 18.10
N VAL A 103 -23.91 -0.50 17.19
CA VAL A 103 -25.25 0.05 17.50
C VAL A 103 -26.03 -0.85 18.45
N PHE A 104 -26.07 -2.16 18.19
CA PHE A 104 -26.74 -3.12 19.05
C PHE A 104 -25.96 -3.48 20.31
N GLY A 105 -24.67 -3.08 20.39
CA GLY A 105 -23.84 -3.32 21.55
C GLY A 105 -24.42 -2.73 22.83
N PHE A 106 -25.11 -1.58 22.76
CA PHE A 106 -25.79 -0.97 23.91
C PHE A 106 -26.88 -1.86 24.52
N ILE A 107 -27.58 -2.66 23.70
CA ILE A 107 -28.60 -3.62 24.18
C ILE A 107 -27.93 -4.80 24.90
N LEU A 108 -26.72 -5.16 24.47
CA LEU A 108 -25.94 -6.30 24.94
C LEU A 108 -24.83 -5.89 25.93
N LEU A 109 -25.10 -4.91 26.79
CA LEU A 109 -24.19 -4.44 27.86
C LEU A 109 -22.84 -3.90 27.36
N GLY A 110 -22.76 -3.45 26.11
CA GLY A 110 -21.55 -2.89 25.50
C GLY A 110 -20.51 -3.93 25.05
N LEU A 111 -20.76 -5.23 25.30
CA LEU A 111 -19.80 -6.29 24.95
C LEU A 111 -19.49 -6.34 23.44
N PRO A 112 -20.48 -6.29 22.52
CA PRO A 112 -20.18 -6.25 21.09
C PRO A 112 -19.37 -5.03 20.67
N SER A 113 -19.66 -3.85 21.22
CA SER A 113 -18.93 -2.62 20.94
C SER A 113 -17.46 -2.73 21.38
N LEU A 114 -17.20 -3.36 22.52
CA LEU A 114 -15.85 -3.62 23.01
C LEU A 114 -15.08 -4.58 22.08
N VAL A 115 -15.73 -5.66 21.61
CA VAL A 115 -15.11 -6.60 20.66
C VAL A 115 -14.73 -5.89 19.36
N VAL A 116 -15.62 -5.07 18.81
CA VAL A 116 -15.34 -4.30 17.58
C VAL A 116 -14.20 -3.31 17.78
N ALA A 117 -14.12 -2.65 18.95
CA ALA A 117 -13.01 -1.76 19.28
C ALA A 117 -11.67 -2.50 19.35
N ILE A 118 -11.65 -3.71 19.94
CA ILE A 118 -10.45 -4.57 19.99
C ILE A 118 -10.03 -4.99 18.58
N ILE A 119 -10.98 -5.45 17.75
CA ILE A 119 -10.70 -5.83 16.35
C ILE A 119 -10.06 -4.66 15.61
N ALA A 120 -10.66 -3.48 15.68
CA ALA A 120 -10.16 -2.30 14.99
C ALA A 120 -8.76 -1.88 15.48
N PHE A 121 -8.51 -1.97 16.78
CA PHE A 121 -7.20 -1.65 17.34
C PHE A 121 -6.11 -2.65 16.89
N ILE A 122 -6.43 -3.95 16.85
CA ILE A 122 -5.51 -4.96 16.30
C ILE A 122 -5.20 -4.68 14.84
N GLU A 123 -6.22 -4.36 14.03
CA GLU A 123 -6.02 -4.05 12.62
C GLU A 123 -5.22 -2.77 12.39
N PHE A 124 -5.42 -1.76 13.22
CA PHE A 124 -4.54 -0.58 13.24
C PHE A 124 -3.07 -0.97 13.42
N ILE A 125 -2.76 -1.78 14.44
CA ILE A 125 -1.39 -2.26 14.68
C ILE A 125 -0.86 -3.05 13.48
N ILE A 126 -1.67 -3.94 12.89
CA ILE A 126 -1.26 -4.71 11.72
C ILE A 126 -0.96 -3.78 10.53
N TYR A 127 -1.80 -2.79 10.27
CA TYR A 127 -1.63 -1.89 9.13
C TYR A 127 -0.37 -1.03 9.24
N ILE A 128 -0.02 -0.54 10.44
CA ILE A 128 1.19 0.26 10.63
C ILE A 128 2.48 -0.59 10.65
N THR A 129 2.39 -1.86 11.06
CA THR A 129 3.55 -2.76 11.15
C THR A 129 3.84 -3.52 9.85
N LYS A 130 2.85 -3.68 8.98
CA LYS A 130 2.98 -4.37 7.69
C LYS A 130 3.66 -3.48 6.64
N SER A 131 4.49 -4.08 5.79
CA SER A 131 5.10 -3.36 4.65
C SER A 131 4.03 -2.94 3.62
N ASP A 132 4.31 -1.92 2.82
CA ASP A 132 3.37 -1.43 1.80
C ASP A 132 3.01 -2.53 0.78
N ALA A 133 4.00 -3.31 0.36
CA ALA A 133 3.82 -4.42 -0.58
C ALA A 133 2.92 -5.53 -0.01
N GLU A 134 3.18 -5.95 1.23
CA GLU A 134 2.37 -6.97 1.89
C GLU A 134 0.94 -6.49 2.16
N PHE A 135 0.78 -5.21 2.47
CA PHE A 135 -0.54 -4.60 2.68
C PHE A 135 -1.35 -4.63 1.39
N GLU A 136 -0.76 -4.17 0.29
CA GLU A 136 -1.40 -4.18 -1.03
C GLU A 136 -1.81 -5.60 -1.43
N GLN A 137 -0.87 -6.55 -1.33
CA GLN A 137 -1.14 -7.94 -1.67
C GLN A 137 -2.27 -8.53 -0.81
N SER A 138 -2.27 -8.27 0.50
CA SER A 138 -3.22 -8.91 1.42
C SER A 138 -4.60 -8.25 1.39
N TYR A 139 -4.65 -6.92 1.47
CA TYR A 139 -5.88 -6.18 1.73
C TYR A 139 -6.44 -5.42 0.52
N VAL A 140 -5.67 -5.26 -0.55
CA VAL A 140 -6.17 -4.61 -1.76
C VAL A 140 -6.43 -5.65 -2.84
N LEU A 141 -5.45 -6.52 -3.11
CA LEU A 141 -5.54 -7.53 -4.15
C LEU A 141 -6.29 -8.78 -3.69
N ASN A 142 -5.89 -9.38 -2.57
CA ASN A 142 -6.50 -10.62 -2.05
C ASN A 142 -7.78 -10.36 -1.23
N GLN A 143 -8.11 -9.10 -0.97
CA GLN A 143 -9.31 -8.69 -0.25
C GLN A 143 -9.52 -9.43 1.09
N ARG A 144 -8.46 -9.62 1.88
CA ARG A 144 -8.52 -10.28 3.19
C ARG A 144 -9.33 -9.43 4.20
N PRO A 145 -10.55 -9.84 4.57
CA PRO A 145 -11.49 -8.94 5.22
C PRO A 145 -11.28 -8.76 6.73
N TRP A 146 -10.59 -9.68 7.40
CA TRP A 146 -10.27 -9.63 8.84
C TRP A 146 -8.86 -10.15 9.04
N PHE A 147 -8.10 -9.49 9.92
CA PHE A 147 -6.70 -9.76 10.29
C PHE A 147 -5.92 -10.46 9.18
#